data_AF-A0A918XCL6-F1
#
_entry.id   AF-A0A918XCL6-F1
#
_cell.length_a   1.000
_cell.length_b   1.000
_cell.length_c   1.000
_cell.angle_alpha   90.00
_cell.angle_beta   90.00
_cell.angle_gamma   90.00
#
_symmetry.space_group_name_H-M   'P 1'
#
loop_
_entity.id
_entity.type
_entity.pdbx_description
1 polymer ?
#
loop_
_entity_poly.entity_id
_entity_poly.type
_entity_poly.pdbx_seq_one_letter_code
_entity_poly.pdbx_strand_id
1 'polypeptide(L)'
;MITPWTHEVGPGNAPPESPRPQMVREDWLNLNGTWRFVPGPSDDRCCAPESVERPGHYLRHHESRVSEAENDGSDLFAEDATWCGVPGQGGYGVSLRSYTCPDKFLRHYGSALRLAGMDGTNVPHDTARAVRRM
;
A
#
# COMPACT_ATOMS: atom_id res chain seq x y z
N MET A 1 -30.55 22.35 -17.98
CA MET A 1 -30.55 23.26 -16.82
C MET A 1 -29.11 23.50 -16.44
N ILE A 2 -28.68 24.76 -16.39
CA ILE A 2 -27.35 25.16 -15.92
C ILE A 2 -27.53 25.74 -14.52
N THR A 3 -26.62 25.42 -13.60
CA THR A 3 -26.69 25.98 -12.24
C THR A 3 -26.31 27.47 -12.31
N PRO A 4 -26.83 28.31 -11.38
CA PRO A 4 -26.54 29.73 -11.36
C PRO A 4 -25.04 30.06 -11.44
N TRP A 5 -24.17 29.23 -10.89
CA TRP A 5 -22.71 29.43 -10.83
C TRP A 5 -21.93 29.01 -12.07
N THR A 6 -22.58 28.47 -13.11
CA THR A 6 -21.86 27.94 -14.28
C THR A 6 -21.06 29.03 -15.02
N HIS A 7 -21.48 30.29 -14.93
CA HIS A 7 -20.79 31.42 -15.55
C HIS A 7 -19.56 31.90 -14.77
N GLU A 8 -19.35 31.41 -13.56
CA GLU A 8 -18.19 31.76 -12.71
C GLU A 8 -17.00 30.83 -12.98
N VAL A 9 -17.20 29.68 -13.61
CA VAL A 9 -16.13 28.70 -13.87
C VAL A 9 -15.37 29.09 -15.14
N GLY A 10 -14.11 29.52 -14.98
CA GLY A 10 -13.21 29.82 -16.08
C GLY A 10 -11.74 29.48 -15.73
N PRO A 11 -10.82 29.46 -16.70
CA PRO A 11 -9.42 29.07 -16.49
C PRO A 11 -8.68 29.88 -15.42
N GLY A 12 -9.12 31.11 -15.13
CA GLY A 12 -8.58 31.99 -14.09
C GLY A 12 -9.34 31.95 -12.75
N ASN A 13 -10.39 31.15 -12.64
CA ASN A 13 -11.21 30.95 -11.43
C ASN A 13 -11.37 29.46 -11.10
N ALA A 14 -10.41 28.64 -11.52
CA ALA A 14 -10.29 27.29 -11.02
C ALA A 14 -9.89 27.39 -9.53
N PRO A 15 -10.67 26.81 -8.60
CA PRO A 15 -10.26 26.79 -7.20
C PRO A 15 -8.89 26.10 -7.08
N PRO A 16 -7.95 26.63 -6.26
CA PRO A 16 -6.65 26.00 -6.07
C PRO A 16 -6.86 24.56 -5.61
N GLU A 17 -6.41 23.60 -6.40
CA GLU A 17 -6.49 22.21 -5.97
C GLU A 17 -5.37 21.92 -4.98
N SER A 18 -5.82 21.54 -3.78
CA SER A 18 -5.11 20.91 -2.68
C SER A 18 -4.62 21.82 -1.53
N PRO A 19 -4.93 21.47 -0.25
CA PRO A 19 -5.81 20.40 0.22
C PRO A 19 -7.27 20.88 0.44
N ARG A 20 -8.26 20.00 0.17
CA ARG A 20 -9.68 20.27 0.50
C ARG A 20 -9.91 20.15 2.03
N PRO A 21 -10.36 21.21 2.73
CA PRO A 21 -10.48 21.22 4.20
C PRO A 21 -11.41 20.14 4.79
N GLN A 22 -12.43 19.69 4.07
CA GLN A 22 -13.37 18.67 4.56
C GLN A 22 -12.80 17.24 4.61
N MET A 23 -11.57 17.05 4.13
CA MET A 23 -10.89 15.75 4.13
C MET A 23 -9.54 15.80 4.84
N VAL A 24 -9.34 16.82 5.69
CA VAL A 24 -8.21 16.89 6.61
C VAL A 24 -8.46 15.84 7.69
N ARG A 25 -7.80 14.69 7.56
CA ARG A 25 -7.65 13.74 8.66
C ARG A 25 -6.39 14.13 9.43
N GLU A 26 -6.43 14.01 10.74
CA GLU A 26 -5.28 14.31 11.61
C GLU A 26 -4.05 13.48 11.19
N ASP A 27 -4.28 12.23 10.78
CA ASP A 27 -3.27 11.35 10.17
C ASP A 27 -3.60 11.06 8.70
N TRP A 28 -2.98 11.80 7.78
CA TRP A 28 -2.94 11.41 6.37
C TRP A 28 -2.08 10.15 6.19
N LEU A 29 -2.72 8.97 6.23
CA LEU A 29 -2.16 7.76 5.62
C LEU A 29 -2.75 7.62 4.21
N ASN A 30 -2.28 8.46 3.29
CA ASN A 30 -2.40 8.15 1.88
C ASN A 30 -1.16 7.33 1.48
N LEU A 31 -1.36 6.32 0.64
CA LEU A 31 -0.25 5.60 -0.02
C LEU A 31 0.06 6.23 -1.38
N ASN A 32 -0.39 7.48 -1.55
CA ASN A 32 -0.08 8.31 -2.70
C ASN A 32 1.34 8.80 -2.49
N GLY A 33 2.22 8.50 -3.44
CA GLY A 33 3.62 8.85 -3.33
C GLY A 33 4.46 8.03 -4.27
N THR A 34 5.73 8.39 -4.36
CA THR A 34 6.71 7.61 -5.13
C THR A 34 7.31 6.54 -4.24
N TRP A 35 7.29 5.30 -4.72
CA TRP A 35 7.85 4.14 -4.03
C TRP A 35 9.11 3.66 -4.76
N ARG A 36 10.22 3.54 -4.03
CA ARG A 36 11.44 2.92 -4.52
C ARG A 36 11.45 1.46 -4.08
N PHE A 37 11.62 0.54 -5.02
CA PHE A 37 11.82 -0.87 -4.70
C PHE A 37 13.30 -1.11 -4.36
N VAL A 38 13.59 -1.32 -3.08
CA VAL A 38 14.92 -1.71 -2.59
C VAL A 38 14.95 -3.23 -2.31
N PRO A 39 16.13 -3.86 -2.16
CA PRO A 39 16.21 -5.27 -1.76
C PRO A 39 15.42 -5.56 -0.48
N GLY A 40 14.73 -6.69 -0.44
CA GLY A 40 13.95 -7.12 0.72
C GLY A 40 14.84 -7.38 1.94
N PRO A 41 14.52 -6.84 3.13
CA PRO A 41 15.28 -7.10 4.37
C PRO A 41 15.38 -8.59 4.74
N SER A 42 14.38 -9.40 4.39
CA SER A 42 14.37 -10.84 4.68
C SER A 42 14.84 -11.73 3.52
N ASP A 43 14.85 -11.21 2.28
CA ASP A 43 15.27 -11.93 1.07
C ASP A 43 15.61 -10.91 -0.04
N ASP A 44 16.88 -10.88 -0.45
CA ASP A 44 17.42 -9.93 -1.44
C ASP A 44 16.92 -10.19 -2.87
N ARG A 45 16.30 -11.35 -3.12
CA ARG A 45 15.60 -11.67 -4.38
C ARG A 45 14.20 -11.06 -4.43
N CYS A 46 13.68 -10.66 -3.27
CA CYS A 46 12.41 -9.95 -3.13
C CYS A 46 12.70 -8.44 -2.92
N CYS A 47 11.66 -7.64 -2.81
CA CYS A 47 11.78 -6.19 -2.69
C CYS A 47 11.00 -5.65 -1.49
N ALA A 48 11.45 -4.50 -0.98
CA ALA A 48 10.72 -3.68 -0.03
C ALA A 48 10.43 -2.32 -0.67
N PRO A 49 9.15 -1.95 -0.88
CA PRO A 49 8.80 -0.63 -1.37
C PRO A 49 9.05 0.41 -0.27
N GLU A 50 10.09 1.22 -0.42
CA GLU A 50 10.45 2.34 0.45
C GLU A 50 9.81 3.64 -0.06
N SER A 51 9.31 4.45 0.86
CA SER A 51 8.78 5.79 0.55
C SER A 51 9.92 6.73 0.18
N VAL A 52 9.84 7.35 -1.00
CA VAL A 52 10.81 8.38 -1.40
C VAL A 52 10.64 9.66 -0.60
N GLU A 53 9.42 9.96 -0.16
CA GLU A 53 9.07 11.16 0.60
C GLU A 53 9.44 11.03 2.09
N ARG A 54 9.46 9.79 2.59
CA ARG A 54 9.82 9.46 3.97
C ARG A 54 10.84 8.32 3.99
N PRO A 55 12.14 8.60 3.74
CA PRO A 55 13.19 7.58 3.79
C PRO A 55 13.17 6.82 5.12
N GLY A 56 13.36 5.49 5.07
CA GLY A 56 13.21 4.61 6.23
C GLY A 56 11.77 4.14 6.51
N HIS A 57 10.78 4.59 5.74
CA HIS A 57 9.42 4.07 5.79
C HIS A 57 9.13 3.12 4.62
N TYR A 58 8.41 2.03 4.90
CA TYR A 58 8.17 0.95 3.96
C TYR A 58 6.70 0.55 3.90
N LEU A 59 6.26 0.04 2.75
CA LEU A 59 5.03 -0.72 2.67
C LEU A 59 5.19 -2.05 3.40
N ARG A 60 4.43 -2.24 4.47
CA ARG A 60 4.36 -3.51 5.19
C ARG A 60 2.92 -3.97 5.37
N HIS A 61 2.72 -5.27 5.54
CA HIS A 61 1.44 -5.77 5.99
C HIS A 61 1.40 -5.91 7.51
N HIS A 62 0.25 -5.62 8.11
CA HIS A 62 -0.04 -5.89 9.52
C HIS A 62 -1.53 -6.17 9.64
N GLU A 63 -1.90 -7.27 10.26
CA GLU A 63 -3.31 -7.64 10.43
C GLU A 63 -4.11 -7.61 9.12
N SER A 64 -3.50 -8.09 8.03
CA SER A 64 -4.03 -8.07 6.65
C SER A 64 -4.25 -6.67 6.05
N ARG A 65 -4.00 -5.58 6.78
CA ARG A 65 -3.87 -4.24 6.21
C ARG A 65 -2.47 -4.03 5.68
N VAL A 66 -2.36 -3.32 4.57
CA VAL A 66 -1.07 -2.84 4.08
C VAL A 66 -1.02 -1.34 4.30
N SER A 67 0.02 -0.89 4.98
CA SER A 67 0.24 0.51 5.33
C SER A 67 1.73 0.83 5.28
N GLU A 68 2.02 2.11 5.18
CA GLU A 68 3.36 2.62 5.39
C GLU A 68 3.71 2.59 6.87
N ALA A 69 4.94 2.19 7.20
CA ALA A 69 5.47 2.20 8.56
C ALA A 69 6.97 2.43 8.56
N GLU A 70 7.47 3.09 9.61
CA GLU A 70 8.91 3.24 9.86
C GLU A 70 9.53 1.89 10.23
N ASN A 71 10.72 1.62 9.70
CA ASN A 71 11.47 0.42 10.04
C ASN A 71 11.99 0.48 11.49
N ASP A 72 11.42 -0.37 12.36
CA ASP A 72 11.80 -0.50 13.77
C ASP A 72 13.01 -1.43 14.01
N GLY A 73 13.58 -2.01 12.95
CA GLY A 73 14.71 -2.93 12.99
C GLY A 73 14.35 -4.34 13.45
N SER A 74 13.08 -4.66 13.66
CA SER A 74 12.65 -6.00 14.07
C SER A 74 12.58 -6.99 12.91
N ASP A 75 12.80 -8.27 13.21
CA ASP A 75 12.62 -9.36 12.23
C ASP A 75 11.18 -9.39 11.68
N LEU A 76 10.20 -9.11 12.54
CA LEU A 76 8.79 -9.05 12.15
C LEU A 76 8.56 -7.94 11.11
N PHE A 77 9.14 -6.75 11.32
CA PHE A 77 9.06 -5.68 10.34
C PHE A 77 9.73 -6.08 9.02
N ALA A 78 10.93 -6.63 9.09
CA ALA A 78 11.67 -7.10 7.92
C ALA A 78 10.84 -8.10 7.09
N GLU A 79 10.21 -9.06 7.77
CA GLU A 79 9.34 -10.08 7.20
C GLU A 79 8.07 -9.48 6.57
N ASP A 80 7.38 -8.62 7.31
CA ASP A 80 6.12 -7.98 6.90
C ASP A 80 6.29 -6.95 5.77
N ALA A 81 7.49 -6.38 5.63
CA ALA A 81 7.85 -5.40 4.61
C ALA A 81 8.48 -6.02 3.35
N THR A 82 8.72 -7.33 3.32
CA THR A 82 9.32 -8.02 2.17
C THR A 82 8.24 -8.58 1.23
N TRP A 83 8.32 -8.18 -0.04
CA TRP A 83 7.37 -8.53 -1.11
C TRP A 83 8.10 -9.17 -2.28
N CYS A 84 7.64 -10.33 -2.75
CA CYS A 84 8.21 -11.01 -3.89
C CYS A 84 7.39 -10.73 -5.14
N GLY A 85 7.99 -10.07 -6.13
CA GLY A 85 7.38 -9.83 -7.42
C GLY A 85 7.20 -11.14 -8.20
N VAL A 86 5.97 -11.42 -8.63
CA VAL A 86 5.64 -12.55 -9.50
C VAL A 86 4.89 -12.06 -10.74
N PRO A 87 4.86 -12.83 -11.85
CA PRO A 87 4.01 -12.51 -12.99
C PRO A 87 2.58 -12.21 -12.55
N GLY A 88 1.99 -11.16 -13.11
CA GLY A 88 0.69 -10.70 -12.66
C GLY A 88 -0.41 -11.73 -12.81
N GLN A 89 -1.21 -11.91 -11.77
CA GLN A 89 -2.26 -12.94 -11.71
C GLN A 89 -3.35 -12.77 -12.79
N GLY A 90 -3.48 -11.56 -13.36
CA GLY A 90 -4.38 -11.28 -14.49
C GLY A 90 -3.80 -11.60 -15.87
N GLY A 91 -2.60 -12.18 -15.96
CA GLY A 91 -1.88 -12.43 -17.20
C GLY A 91 -1.07 -11.23 -17.73
N TYR A 92 -1.02 -10.13 -16.97
CA TYR A 92 -0.26 -8.93 -17.30
C TYR A 92 0.30 -8.27 -16.03
N GLY A 93 1.42 -7.56 -16.18
CA GLY A 93 2.06 -6.82 -15.09
C GLY A 93 2.72 -7.71 -14.04
N VAL A 94 2.82 -7.18 -12.81
CA VAL A 94 3.46 -7.82 -11.66
C VAL A 94 2.47 -7.87 -10.51
N SER A 95 2.46 -8.99 -9.77
CA SER A 95 1.79 -9.09 -8.48
C SER A 95 2.84 -9.15 -7.37
N LEU A 96 2.62 -8.39 -6.30
CA LEU A 96 3.50 -8.39 -5.13
C LEU A 96 2.95 -9.40 -4.13
N ARG A 97 3.62 -10.54 -4.01
CA ARG A 97 3.30 -11.61 -3.05
C ARG A 97 3.99 -11.34 -1.72
N SER A 98 3.33 -11.61 -0.58
CA SER A 98 4.02 -11.51 0.72
C SER A 98 5.10 -12.59 0.85
N TYR A 99 6.20 -12.23 1.52
CA TYR A 99 7.26 -13.18 1.88
C TYR A 99 6.79 -14.22 2.90
N THR A 100 6.11 -13.78 3.96
CA THR A 100 5.63 -14.65 5.05
C THR A 100 4.32 -15.36 4.74
N CYS A 101 3.51 -14.80 3.83
CA CYS A 101 2.22 -15.37 3.39
C CYS A 101 2.22 -15.63 1.87
N PRO A 102 2.86 -16.70 1.37
CA PRO A 102 3.05 -16.94 -0.07
C PRO A 102 1.76 -17.19 -0.86
N ASP A 103 0.64 -17.45 -0.21
CA ASP A 103 -0.69 -17.56 -0.82
C ASP A 103 -1.38 -16.20 -1.01
N LYS A 104 -0.78 -15.10 -0.51
CA LYS A 104 -1.41 -13.79 -0.46
C LYS A 104 -0.60 -12.68 -1.12
N PHE A 105 -1.34 -11.71 -1.63
CA PHE A 105 -0.84 -10.65 -2.49
C PHE A 105 -1.33 -9.29 -2.02
N LEU A 106 -0.56 -8.25 -2.34
CA LEU A 106 -0.98 -6.87 -2.21
C LEU A 106 -2.16 -6.60 -3.15
N ARG A 107 -3.27 -6.13 -2.57
CA ARG A 107 -4.53 -5.89 -3.29
C ARG A 107 -5.19 -4.60 -2.82
N HIS A 108 -5.74 -3.85 -3.77
CA HIS A 108 -6.63 -2.74 -3.46
C HIS A 108 -8.07 -3.23 -3.22
N TYR A 109 -8.69 -2.79 -2.13
CA TYR A 109 -10.11 -3.03 -1.83
C TYR A 109 -10.68 -1.87 -1.01
N GLY A 110 -11.78 -1.28 -1.46
CA GLY A 110 -12.52 -0.26 -0.70
C GLY A 110 -11.64 0.93 -0.27
N SER A 111 -10.78 1.42 -1.18
CA SER A 111 -9.83 2.52 -0.93
C SER A 111 -8.71 2.22 0.06
N ALA A 112 -8.47 0.94 0.39
CA ALA A 112 -7.36 0.50 1.21
C ALA A 112 -6.51 -0.55 0.48
N LEU A 113 -5.23 -0.66 0.83
CA LEU A 113 -4.41 -1.80 0.46
C LEU A 113 -4.53 -2.90 1.53
N ARG A 114 -4.58 -4.14 1.06
CA ARG A 114 -4.80 -5.34 1.86
C ARG A 114 -3.93 -6.48 1.37
N LEU A 115 -3.73 -7.45 2.24
CA LEU A 115 -3.21 -8.76 1.92
C LEU A 115 -4.40 -9.68 1.55
N ALA A 116 -4.43 -10.25 0.35
CA ALA A 116 -5.55 -11.06 -0.12
C ALA A 116 -5.10 -12.27 -0.97
N GLY A 117 -5.90 -13.36 -0.94
CA GLY A 117 -5.67 -14.57 -1.72
C GLY A 117 -5.99 -14.41 -3.22
N MET A 118 -5.69 -15.45 -4.00
CA MET A 118 -5.82 -15.45 -5.47
C MET A 118 -7.26 -15.29 -5.98
N ASP A 119 -8.24 -15.80 -5.24
CA ASP A 119 -9.66 -15.76 -5.61
C ASP A 119 -10.31 -14.39 -5.31
N GLY A 120 -9.56 -13.45 -4.72
CA GLY A 120 -10.09 -12.15 -4.32
C GLY A 120 -11.17 -12.23 -3.25
N THR A 121 -11.35 -13.39 -2.58
CA THR A 121 -12.24 -13.48 -1.44
C THR A 121 -11.59 -12.72 -0.30
N ASN A 122 -12.08 -11.50 -0.10
CA ASN A 122 -11.72 -10.68 1.04
C ASN A 122 -12.50 -11.23 2.25
N VAL A 123 -12.18 -12.46 2.64
CA VAL A 123 -12.62 -13.01 3.92
C VAL A 123 -11.88 -12.22 5.00
N PRO A 124 -12.58 -11.68 6.01
CA PRO A 124 -11.94 -10.90 7.03
C PRO A 124 -11.01 -11.86 7.80
N HIS A 125 -9.71 -11.56 7.77
CA HIS A 125 -8.66 -12.20 8.57
C HIS A 125 -8.18 -13.54 8.03
N ASP A 126 -7.11 -13.51 7.23
CA ASP A 126 -6.04 -14.48 7.44
C ASP A 126 -4.81 -13.70 7.93
N THR A 127 -4.77 -13.51 9.23
CA THR A 127 -3.53 -13.27 9.95
C THR A 127 -3.01 -14.61 10.39
N ALA A 128 -2.14 -15.24 9.58
CA ALA A 128 -1.18 -16.15 10.19
C ALA A 128 -0.21 -15.25 10.96
N ARG A 129 -0.34 -15.23 12.29
CA ARG A 129 0.75 -14.78 13.16
C ARG A 129 1.95 -15.61 12.74
N ALA A 130 2.99 -14.99 12.17
CA ALA A 130 4.23 -15.67 11.88
C ALA A 130 4.71 -16.28 13.21
N VAL A 131 4.59 -17.61 13.33
CA VAL A 131 5.20 -18.34 14.42
C VAL A 131 6.69 -18.25 14.12
N ARG A 132 7.42 -17.53 14.99
CA ARG A 132 8.89 -17.55 15.04
C ARG A 132 9.36 -18.99 14.84
N ARG A 133 10.09 -19.25 13.76
CA ARG A 133 10.88 -20.48 13.68
C ARG A 133 11.90 -20.42 14.82
N MET A 134 11.78 -21.35 15.76
CA MET A 134 12.86 -21.71 16.68
C MET A 134 13.99 -22.39 15.92
#